data_AF-A0A0M0WY28-F1
#
_entry.id   AF-A0A0M0WY28-F1
#
_cell.length_a   1.000
_cell.length_b   1.000
_cell.length_c   1.000
_cell.angle_alpha   90.00
_cell.angle_beta   90.00
_cell.angle_gamma   90.00
#
_symmetry.space_group_name_H-M   'P 1'
#
loop_
_entity.id
_entity.type
_entity.pdbx_description
1 polymer ?
#
loop_
_entity_poly.entity_id
_entity_poly.type
_entity_poly.pdbx_seq_one_letter_code
_entity_poly.pdbx_strand_id
1 'polypeptide(L)'
;MIDNNIAFPCSACNKIPDKMKLIKNNFEIVGFEAGIEWSDFQASNLPALDEKIWARSNNPPLKGDRRIVMVRYPFQMTVGESFWMLFMPALSYFNGWEEHPSEINSSAFVHCSFEQILSKNEECAWIEIRILNVVLVKEACDIWFDSVGSGHLDSFQMFRDIYVFHYNEWILLSASTESDLGTWALIKRKNEQHHLIALGEWGFHYNIVYGGNKIIPLDEINMLLRSSASL
;
A
#
# COMPACT_ATOMS: atom_id res chain seq x y z
N MET A 1 -14.00 -21.81 21.11
CA MET A 1 -12.67 -21.20 20.87
C MET A 1 -12.93 -19.84 20.26
N ILE A 2 -12.35 -18.77 20.80
CA ILE A 2 -12.42 -17.45 20.14
C ILE A 2 -11.48 -17.56 18.93
N ASP A 3 -12.02 -17.43 17.73
CA ASP A 3 -11.21 -17.38 16.52
C ASP A 3 -10.42 -16.07 16.53
N ASN A 4 -9.12 -16.17 16.80
CA ASN A 4 -8.21 -15.04 16.85
C ASN A 4 -7.47 -14.84 15.52
N ASN A 5 -7.81 -15.62 14.48
CA ASN A 5 -7.09 -15.61 13.22
C ASN A 5 -8.01 -15.17 12.07
N ILE A 6 -7.50 -14.28 11.23
CA ILE A 6 -8.10 -13.96 9.94
C ILE A 6 -7.19 -14.50 8.87
N ALA A 7 -7.76 -15.31 7.98
CA ALA A 7 -7.17 -15.73 6.73
C ALA A 7 -8.33 -15.96 5.77
N PHE A 8 -8.39 -15.17 4.70
CA PHE A 8 -9.38 -15.36 3.64
C PHE A 8 -8.77 -16.23 2.55
N PRO A 9 -9.50 -17.22 2.00
CA PRO A 9 -9.03 -17.98 0.85
C PRO A 9 -9.18 -17.17 -0.44
N CYS A 10 -8.30 -17.43 -1.42
CA CYS A 10 -8.47 -16.93 -2.78
C CYS A 10 -9.77 -17.49 -3.38
N SER A 11 -10.65 -16.62 -3.90
CA SER A 11 -11.91 -17.05 -4.52
C SER A 11 -11.72 -17.94 -5.76
N ALA A 12 -10.57 -17.84 -6.44
CA ALA A 12 -10.28 -18.61 -7.65
C ALA A 12 -9.72 -20.01 -7.36
N CYS A 13 -8.83 -20.15 -6.38
CA CYS A 13 -8.08 -21.40 -6.15
C CYS A 13 -8.17 -21.94 -4.71
N ASN A 14 -8.89 -21.26 -3.81
CA ASN A 14 -9.02 -21.56 -2.38
C ASN A 14 -7.70 -21.58 -1.60
N LYS A 15 -6.60 -21.11 -2.20
CA LYS A 15 -5.31 -21.00 -1.50
C LYS A 15 -5.40 -19.90 -0.44
N ILE A 16 -4.89 -20.21 0.75
CA ILE A 16 -4.67 -19.24 1.82
C ILE A 16 -3.39 -18.45 1.50
N PRO A 17 -3.40 -17.11 1.57
CA PRO A 17 -2.22 -16.31 1.26
C PRO A 17 -1.13 -16.58 2.30
N ASP A 18 0.12 -16.52 1.87
CA ASP A 18 1.25 -16.60 2.80
C ASP A 18 1.24 -15.39 3.74
N LYS A 19 1.67 -15.56 5.00
CA LYS A 19 1.87 -14.39 5.87
C LYS A 19 2.88 -13.47 5.19
N MET A 20 2.62 -12.17 5.26
CA MET A 20 3.55 -11.17 4.75
C MET A 20 4.89 -11.35 5.47
N LYS A 21 5.92 -11.66 4.70
CA LYS A 21 7.30 -11.73 5.18
C LYS A 21 8.02 -10.51 4.65
N LEU A 22 8.85 -9.89 5.48
CA LEU A 22 9.86 -8.95 5.03
C LEU A 22 10.82 -9.68 4.09
N ILE A 23 10.56 -9.64 2.79
CA ILE A 23 11.45 -10.20 1.78
C ILE A 23 11.59 -9.18 0.65
N LYS A 24 12.37 -8.13 0.90
CA LYS A 24 13.19 -7.48 -0.13
C LYS A 24 14.31 -6.75 0.58
N ASN A 25 15.56 -7.04 0.18
CA ASN A 25 16.74 -6.45 0.79
C ASN A 25 16.67 -4.92 0.64
N ASN A 26 16.82 -4.25 1.77
CA ASN A 26 17.08 -2.81 1.94
C ASN A 26 15.88 -1.87 2.05
N PHE A 27 14.60 -2.27 2.01
CA PHE A 27 13.49 -1.35 2.34
C PHE A 27 13.23 -1.26 3.85
N GLU A 28 12.79 -0.09 4.31
CA GLU A 28 12.44 0.21 5.70
C GLU A 28 11.11 -0.44 6.11
N ILE A 29 10.19 -0.59 5.15
CA ILE A 29 8.82 -1.08 5.37
C ILE A 29 8.44 -2.11 4.32
N VAL A 30 7.70 -3.13 4.75
CA VAL A 30 6.87 -4.00 3.90
C VAL A 30 5.47 -4.05 4.52
N GLY A 31 4.45 -3.72 3.74
CA GLY A 31 3.07 -3.64 4.21
C GLY A 31 2.04 -4.04 3.16
N PHE A 32 0.77 -4.11 3.58
CA PHE A 32 -0.36 -4.32 2.68
C PHE A 32 -0.65 -3.06 1.87
N GLU A 33 -0.84 -3.19 0.56
CA GLU A 33 -1.22 -2.08 -0.31
C GLU A 33 -2.74 -2.00 -0.46
N ALA A 34 -3.39 -3.11 -0.84
CA ALA A 34 -4.84 -3.23 -0.88
C ALA A 34 -5.38 -4.35 0.02
N GLY A 35 -6.70 -4.57 -0.05
CA GLY A 35 -7.42 -5.52 0.79
C GLY A 35 -7.68 -4.99 2.19
N ILE A 36 -7.40 -3.71 2.44
CA ILE A 36 -7.73 -3.02 3.69
C ILE A 36 -8.36 -1.67 3.37
N GLU A 37 -9.57 -1.45 3.87
CA GLU A 37 -10.35 -0.24 3.62
C GLU A 37 -10.54 0.54 4.93
N TRP A 38 -10.07 1.78 4.96
CA TRP A 38 -10.09 2.64 6.14
C TRP A 38 -11.47 3.25 6.38
N SER A 39 -11.90 3.30 7.64
CA SER A 39 -13.15 3.94 8.01
C SER A 39 -12.99 4.93 9.18
N ASP A 40 -14.00 5.79 9.32
CA ASP A 40 -14.20 6.68 10.48
C ASP A 40 -15.37 6.20 11.37
N PHE A 41 -15.86 4.97 11.15
CA PHE A 41 -16.94 4.40 11.93
C PHE A 41 -16.51 4.08 13.37
N GLN A 42 -17.50 4.00 14.24
CA GLN A 42 -17.40 3.46 15.58
C GLN A 42 -17.92 2.02 15.59
N ALA A 43 -17.53 1.22 16.58
CA ALA A 43 -17.96 -0.19 16.65
C ALA A 43 -19.49 -0.36 16.70
N SER A 44 -20.22 0.66 17.17
CA SER A 44 -21.68 0.64 17.29
C SER A 44 -22.43 0.97 16.00
N ASN A 45 -21.76 1.42 14.94
CA ASN A 45 -22.41 1.86 13.69
C ASN A 45 -21.70 1.34 12.43
N LEU A 46 -21.19 0.11 12.50
CA LEU A 46 -20.54 -0.52 11.35
C LEU A 46 -21.55 -0.91 10.27
N PRO A 47 -21.23 -0.65 8.99
CA PRO A 47 -21.93 -1.26 7.86
C PRO A 47 -21.97 -2.78 7.98
N ALA A 48 -23.02 -3.39 7.47
CA ALA A 48 -23.10 -4.85 7.40
C ALA A 48 -22.00 -5.41 6.48
N LEU A 49 -21.57 -6.65 6.70
CA LEU A 49 -20.47 -7.25 5.93
C LEU A 49 -20.82 -7.48 4.44
N ASP A 50 -22.11 -7.53 4.10
CA ASP A 50 -22.63 -7.62 2.73
C ASP A 50 -22.89 -6.24 2.10
N GLU A 51 -22.73 -5.14 2.85
CA GLU A 51 -22.88 -3.79 2.36
C GLU A 51 -21.69 -3.39 1.48
N LYS A 52 -21.97 -3.09 0.20
CA LYS A 52 -20.94 -2.83 -0.81
C LYS A 52 -20.47 -1.38 -0.87
N ILE A 53 -21.26 -0.45 -0.35
CA ILE A 53 -21.01 0.99 -0.50
C ILE A 53 -21.07 1.63 0.88
N TRP A 54 -19.95 2.20 1.31
CA TRP A 54 -19.84 2.91 2.57
C TRP A 54 -18.71 3.94 2.51
N ALA A 55 -18.75 4.92 3.40
CA ALA A 55 -17.81 6.05 3.40
C ALA A 55 -16.43 5.64 3.96
N ARG A 56 -15.39 5.79 3.13
CA ARG A 56 -13.99 5.58 3.52
C ARG A 56 -13.40 6.81 4.19
N SER A 57 -12.41 6.60 5.05
CA SER A 57 -11.64 7.70 5.65
C SER A 57 -10.86 8.46 4.58
N ASN A 58 -10.88 9.79 4.67
CA ASN A 58 -10.07 10.68 3.84
C ASN A 58 -8.83 11.22 4.56
N ASN A 59 -8.76 11.04 5.88
CA ASN A 59 -7.66 11.57 6.67
C ASN A 59 -6.74 10.44 7.13
N PRO A 60 -5.42 10.60 7.03
CA PRO A 60 -4.49 9.64 7.59
C PRO A 60 -4.71 9.56 9.11
N PRO A 61 -4.59 8.37 9.70
CA PRO A 61 -4.71 8.23 11.14
C PRO A 61 -3.52 8.88 11.86
N LEU A 62 -3.66 9.10 13.17
CA LEU A 62 -2.57 9.57 14.04
C LEU A 62 -2.03 8.44 14.91
N LYS A 63 -0.76 8.55 15.29
CA LYS A 63 -0.15 7.62 16.25
C LYS A 63 -0.91 7.64 17.57
N GLY A 64 -1.24 6.45 18.07
CA GLY A 64 -2.03 6.26 19.29
C GLY A 64 -3.53 6.09 19.04
N ASP A 65 -4.03 6.44 17.85
CA ASP A 65 -5.43 6.26 17.50
C ASP A 65 -5.84 4.78 17.56
N ARG A 66 -7.14 4.57 17.78
CA ARG A 66 -7.82 3.32 17.46
C ARG A 66 -8.67 3.55 16.22
N ARG A 67 -8.55 2.65 15.25
CA ARG A 67 -9.24 2.74 13.96
C ARG A 67 -9.93 1.41 13.67
N ILE A 68 -11.05 1.50 12.97
CA ILE A 68 -11.75 0.33 12.44
C ILE A 68 -11.50 0.29 10.94
N VAL A 69 -11.05 -0.87 10.46
CA VAL A 69 -10.78 -1.11 9.04
C VAL A 69 -11.47 -2.39 8.59
N MET A 70 -11.90 -2.42 7.34
CA MET A 70 -12.39 -3.64 6.71
C MET A 70 -11.21 -4.33 6.05
N VAL A 71 -11.03 -5.61 6.33
CA VAL A 71 -9.98 -6.44 5.72
C VAL A 71 -10.59 -7.51 4.82
N ARG A 72 -9.91 -7.82 3.73
CA ARG A 72 -10.27 -8.81 2.70
C ARG A 72 -9.02 -9.59 2.27
N TYR A 73 -9.20 -10.63 1.46
CA TYR A 73 -8.07 -11.28 0.78
C TYR A 73 -7.14 -10.25 0.10
N PRO A 74 -5.79 -10.36 0.20
CA PRO A 74 -5.01 -11.46 0.76
C PRO A 74 -4.61 -11.27 2.24
N PHE A 75 -5.42 -10.59 3.06
CA PHE A 75 -5.11 -10.36 4.47
C PHE A 75 -5.07 -11.68 5.27
N GLN A 76 -3.94 -11.90 5.94
CA GLN A 76 -3.76 -12.98 6.89
C GLN A 76 -3.02 -12.50 8.13
N MET A 77 -3.72 -12.42 9.26
CA MET A 77 -3.16 -12.01 10.55
C MET A 77 -3.88 -12.63 11.74
N THR A 78 -3.16 -12.71 12.85
CA THR A 78 -3.66 -13.12 14.16
C THR A 78 -3.76 -11.90 15.08
N VAL A 79 -4.81 -11.85 15.91
CA VAL A 79 -4.97 -10.82 16.94
C VAL A 79 -3.71 -10.77 17.82
N GLY A 80 -3.20 -9.56 18.05
CA GLY A 80 -1.95 -9.27 18.75
C GLY A 80 -0.74 -9.10 17.82
N GLU A 81 -0.82 -9.49 16.56
CA GLU A 81 0.24 -9.22 15.57
C GLU A 81 0.25 -7.74 15.16
N SER A 82 1.43 -7.27 14.74
CA SER A 82 1.60 -5.92 14.19
C SER A 82 1.98 -5.96 12.72
N PHE A 83 1.56 -4.96 11.95
CA PHE A 83 1.84 -4.86 10.53
C PHE A 83 1.83 -3.46 9.98
N TRP A 84 2.46 -3.31 8.83
CA TRP A 84 2.39 -2.10 8.03
C TRP A 84 1.33 -2.22 6.95
N MET A 85 0.79 -1.08 6.57
CA MET A 85 -0.12 -0.95 5.44
C MET A 85 -0.03 0.45 4.84
N LEU A 86 -0.46 0.59 3.58
CA LEU A 86 -0.64 1.88 2.94
C LEU A 86 -2.01 2.46 3.33
N PHE A 87 -2.00 3.71 3.77
CA PHE A 87 -3.18 4.56 3.80
C PHE A 87 -3.17 5.40 2.53
N MET A 88 -4.24 5.28 1.74
CA MET A 88 -4.59 6.19 0.66
C MET A 88 -5.94 6.82 0.99
N PRO A 89 -6.14 8.13 0.79
CA PRO A 89 -7.46 8.73 0.87
C PRO A 89 -8.42 8.13 -0.18
N ALA A 90 -9.72 8.38 -0.01
CA ALA A 90 -10.74 7.57 -0.67
C ALA A 90 -10.68 7.62 -2.21
N LEU A 91 -10.38 8.78 -2.81
CA LEU A 91 -10.43 8.92 -4.27
C LEU A 91 -9.27 8.17 -4.93
N SER A 92 -8.06 8.28 -4.37
CA SER A 92 -6.90 7.52 -4.83
C SER A 92 -6.97 6.05 -4.48
N TYR A 93 -7.63 5.65 -3.38
CA TYR A 93 -7.88 4.23 -3.13
C TYR A 93 -8.68 3.58 -4.26
N PHE A 94 -9.63 4.31 -4.87
CA PHE A 94 -10.49 3.78 -5.93
C PHE A 94 -9.92 3.93 -7.33
N ASN A 95 -9.31 5.08 -7.64
CA ASN A 95 -8.89 5.41 -9.01
C ASN A 95 -7.40 5.76 -9.12
N GLY A 96 -6.63 5.44 -8.09
CA GLY A 96 -5.19 5.66 -8.06
C GLY A 96 -4.77 7.13 -7.90
N TRP A 97 -3.46 7.34 -7.75
CA TRP A 97 -2.87 8.68 -7.71
C TRP A 97 -2.79 9.31 -9.10
N GLU A 98 -2.90 8.51 -10.16
CA GLU A 98 -2.92 8.98 -11.55
C GLU A 98 -4.11 9.89 -11.84
N GLU A 99 -5.30 9.57 -11.28
CA GLU A 99 -6.50 10.39 -11.39
C GLU A 99 -6.62 11.43 -10.27
N HIS A 100 -6.09 11.13 -9.07
CA HIS A 100 -6.21 12.00 -7.89
C HIS A 100 -4.84 12.35 -7.27
N PRO A 101 -3.92 12.99 -8.02
CA PRO A 101 -2.54 13.22 -7.58
C PRO A 101 -2.41 14.15 -6.36
N SER A 102 -3.43 14.97 -6.10
CA SER A 102 -3.47 15.82 -4.89
C SER A 102 -3.45 15.02 -3.59
N GLU A 103 -3.85 13.74 -3.61
CA GLU A 103 -3.93 12.88 -2.42
C GLU A 103 -2.62 12.16 -2.09
N ILE A 104 -1.59 12.24 -2.95
CA ILE A 104 -0.25 11.67 -2.69
C ILE A 104 0.30 12.16 -1.34
N ASN A 105 0.24 13.47 -1.10
CA ASN A 105 0.79 14.09 0.11
C ASN A 105 -0.02 13.80 1.40
N SER A 106 -1.24 13.27 1.25
CA SER A 106 -2.10 12.83 2.36
C SER A 106 -2.03 11.32 2.58
N SER A 107 -1.29 10.60 1.74
CA SER A 107 -1.08 9.17 1.86
C SER A 107 0.02 8.86 2.89
N ALA A 108 -0.04 7.68 3.51
CA ALA A 108 0.87 7.35 4.61
C ALA A 108 1.17 5.85 4.68
N PHE A 109 2.37 5.51 5.15
CA PHE A 109 2.63 4.18 5.68
C PHE A 109 2.20 4.13 7.14
N VAL A 110 1.39 3.14 7.51
CA VAL A 110 0.82 3.03 8.85
C VAL A 110 1.20 1.71 9.48
N HIS A 111 1.92 1.76 10.61
CA HIS A 111 2.20 0.61 11.45
C HIS A 111 1.12 0.50 12.51
N CYS A 112 0.52 -0.67 12.63
CA CYS A 112 -0.56 -0.88 13.58
C CYS A 112 -0.48 -2.26 14.24
N SER A 113 -1.12 -2.40 15.40
CA SER A 113 -1.40 -3.69 16.03
C SER A 113 -2.86 -4.09 15.80
N PHE A 114 -3.08 -5.37 15.50
CA PHE A 114 -4.41 -5.97 15.40
C PHE A 114 -4.96 -6.23 16.79
N GLU A 115 -5.97 -5.46 17.23
CA GLU A 115 -6.46 -5.54 18.61
C GLU A 115 -7.64 -6.53 18.75
N GLN A 116 -8.60 -6.51 17.82
CA GLN A 116 -9.79 -7.38 17.91
C GLN A 116 -10.55 -7.51 16.58
N ILE A 117 -11.26 -8.63 16.44
CA ILE A 117 -12.25 -8.87 15.37
C ILE A 117 -13.61 -8.37 15.86
N LEU A 118 -14.22 -7.46 15.11
CA LEU A 118 -15.55 -6.91 15.43
C LEU A 118 -16.67 -7.73 14.77
N SER A 119 -16.45 -8.13 13.52
CA SER A 119 -17.33 -9.02 12.77
C SER A 119 -16.56 -9.66 11.61
N LYS A 120 -16.96 -10.87 11.18
CA LYS A 120 -16.28 -11.64 10.13
C LYS A 120 -17.26 -12.54 9.39
N ASN A 121 -17.08 -12.67 8.08
CA ASN A 121 -17.69 -13.70 7.24
C ASN A 121 -16.59 -14.43 6.43
N GLU A 122 -16.96 -15.14 5.38
CA GLU A 122 -16.04 -15.91 4.54
C GLU A 122 -15.13 -15.04 3.65
N GLU A 123 -15.50 -13.78 3.40
CA GLU A 123 -14.83 -12.89 2.43
C GLU A 123 -14.12 -11.69 3.06
N CYS A 124 -14.63 -11.21 4.20
CA CYS A 124 -14.15 -9.99 4.84
C CYS A 124 -14.39 -9.98 6.35
N ALA A 125 -13.75 -9.02 7.02
CA ALA A 125 -13.97 -8.75 8.43
C ALA A 125 -13.81 -7.26 8.73
N TRP A 126 -14.60 -6.76 9.69
CA TRP A 126 -14.28 -5.52 10.38
C TRP A 126 -13.35 -5.83 11.55
N ILE A 127 -12.21 -5.14 11.61
CA ILE A 127 -11.25 -5.28 12.70
C ILE A 127 -10.96 -3.92 13.33
N GLU A 128 -10.66 -3.94 14.63
CA GLU A 128 -10.06 -2.79 15.30
C GLU A 128 -8.54 -2.94 15.32
N ILE A 129 -7.86 -1.85 14.99
CA ILE A 129 -6.42 -1.71 15.03
C ILE A 129 -6.03 -0.54 15.92
N ARG A 130 -4.84 -0.62 16.52
CA ARG A 130 -4.20 0.52 17.19
C ARG A 130 -3.02 0.99 16.37
N ILE A 131 -2.93 2.30 16.19
CA ILE A 131 -1.89 2.92 15.37
C ILE A 131 -0.62 3.09 16.21
N LEU A 132 0.43 2.40 15.81
CA LEU A 132 1.73 2.39 16.49
C LEU A 132 2.68 3.45 15.92
N ASN A 133 2.64 3.64 14.60
CA ASN A 133 3.43 4.65 13.90
C ASN A 133 2.78 5.06 12.58
N VAL A 134 3.06 6.28 12.13
CA VAL A 134 2.58 6.81 10.85
C VAL A 134 3.75 7.55 10.19
N VAL A 135 4.01 7.25 8.93
CA VAL A 135 4.98 7.97 8.09
C VAL A 135 4.23 8.50 6.89
N LEU A 136 3.97 9.81 6.86
CA LEU A 136 3.38 10.45 5.70
C LEU A 136 4.34 10.35 4.52
N VAL A 137 3.82 10.03 3.34
CA VAL A 137 4.61 9.86 2.12
C VAL A 137 5.45 11.11 1.83
N LYS A 138 4.87 12.30 2.03
CA LYS A 138 5.57 13.58 1.84
C LYS A 138 6.76 13.81 2.77
N GLU A 139 6.75 13.21 3.96
CA GLU A 139 7.75 13.35 5.02
C GLU A 139 8.80 12.23 5.01
N ALA A 140 8.61 11.20 4.18
CA ALA A 140 9.44 10.00 4.16
C ALA A 140 10.95 10.30 4.02
N CYS A 141 11.34 11.24 3.14
CA CYS A 141 12.74 11.65 2.96
C CYS A 141 13.37 12.33 4.18
N ASP A 142 12.56 12.83 5.12
CA ASP A 142 13.06 13.49 6.32
C ASP A 142 13.12 12.51 7.51
N ILE A 143 12.46 11.36 7.39
CA ILE A 143 12.35 10.33 8.43
C ILE A 143 13.32 9.17 8.17
N TRP A 144 13.45 8.73 6.92
CA TRP A 144 14.30 7.60 6.55
C TRP A 144 15.64 8.04 5.99
N PHE A 145 16.68 7.29 6.36
CA PHE A 145 18.03 7.52 5.84
C PHE A 145 18.08 7.28 4.34
N ASP A 146 18.81 8.15 3.65
CA ASP A 146 19.15 7.92 2.26
C ASP A 146 19.98 6.64 2.14
N SER A 147 19.57 5.77 1.22
CA SER A 147 20.42 4.68 0.77
C SER A 147 20.46 4.64 -0.75
N VAL A 148 21.66 4.66 -1.30
CA VAL A 148 21.87 4.53 -2.75
C VAL A 148 21.86 3.04 -3.11
N GLY A 149 21.13 2.68 -4.14
CA GLY A 149 21.09 1.31 -4.64
C GLY A 149 20.51 1.24 -6.04
N SER A 150 20.96 0.26 -6.82
CA SER A 150 20.46 -0.02 -8.16
C SER A 150 19.53 -1.24 -8.15
N GLY A 151 18.69 -1.34 -9.18
CA GLY A 151 17.81 -2.50 -9.40
C GLY A 151 16.57 -2.49 -8.51
N HIS A 152 16.29 -1.36 -7.85
CA HIS A 152 15.06 -1.19 -7.09
C HIS A 152 13.83 -1.19 -8.01
N LEU A 153 14.00 -0.81 -9.28
CA LEU A 153 12.96 -0.77 -10.30
C LEU A 153 13.04 -1.94 -11.28
N ASP A 154 13.78 -3.01 -10.98
CA ASP A 154 13.90 -4.19 -11.86
C ASP A 154 12.55 -4.88 -12.12
N SER A 155 11.56 -4.71 -11.23
CA SER A 155 10.20 -5.21 -11.43
C SER A 155 9.54 -4.65 -12.69
N PHE A 156 9.95 -3.46 -13.16
CA PHE A 156 9.42 -2.85 -14.38
C PHE A 156 9.92 -3.51 -15.68
N GLN A 157 11.06 -4.20 -15.65
CA GLN A 157 11.72 -4.71 -16.87
C GLN A 157 10.90 -5.78 -17.61
N MET A 158 9.99 -6.47 -16.91
CA MET A 158 9.14 -7.49 -17.52
C MET A 158 7.94 -6.91 -18.29
N PHE A 159 7.65 -5.62 -18.11
CA PHE A 159 6.52 -4.96 -18.74
C PHE A 159 6.95 -4.26 -20.02
N ARG A 160 6.14 -4.42 -21.06
CA ARG A 160 6.37 -3.75 -22.35
C ARG A 160 6.10 -2.25 -22.26
N ASP A 161 4.99 -1.90 -21.63
CA ASP A 161 4.49 -0.53 -21.55
C ASP A 161 4.58 -0.04 -20.11
N ILE A 162 5.24 1.11 -19.94
CA ILE A 162 5.39 1.79 -18.66
C ILE A 162 4.77 3.17 -18.79
N TYR A 163 3.82 3.47 -17.92
CA TYR A 163 3.17 4.77 -17.84
C TYR A 163 3.90 5.64 -16.82
N VAL A 164 4.14 6.89 -17.21
CA VAL A 164 4.86 7.87 -16.39
C VAL A 164 3.98 9.08 -16.20
N PHE A 165 3.77 9.44 -14.94
CA PHE A 165 3.02 10.61 -14.56
C PHE A 165 3.87 11.56 -13.73
N HIS A 166 3.80 12.85 -14.04
CA HIS A 166 4.57 13.90 -13.37
C HIS A 166 3.64 14.83 -12.59
N TYR A 167 3.86 14.95 -11.28
CA TYR A 167 3.03 15.77 -10.38
C TYR A 167 3.88 16.59 -9.42
N ASN A 168 4.14 17.87 -9.72
CA ASN A 168 5.00 18.74 -8.91
C ASN A 168 6.36 18.08 -8.60
N GLU A 169 6.64 17.71 -7.36
CA GLU A 169 7.88 17.02 -6.96
C GLU A 169 7.82 15.49 -7.19
N TRP A 170 6.66 14.93 -7.52
CA TRP A 170 6.45 13.50 -7.65
C TRP A 170 6.55 13.00 -9.10
N ILE A 171 7.05 11.78 -9.24
CA ILE A 171 6.94 10.95 -10.44
C ILE A 171 6.26 9.65 -10.00
N LEU A 172 5.18 9.29 -10.68
CA LEU A 172 4.52 7.99 -10.53
C LEU A 172 4.82 7.15 -11.78
N LEU A 173 5.40 5.97 -11.57
CA LEU A 173 5.53 4.95 -12.60
C LEU A 173 4.47 3.89 -12.36
N SER A 174 3.83 3.40 -13.41
CA SER A 174 2.87 2.30 -13.33
C SER A 174 3.04 1.39 -14.54
N ALA A 175 3.05 0.08 -14.30
CA ALA A 175 3.10 -0.93 -15.34
C ALA A 175 2.30 -2.16 -14.90
N SER A 176 1.47 -2.70 -15.79
CA SER A 176 0.65 -3.86 -15.49
C SER A 176 0.38 -4.69 -16.75
N THR A 177 -0.03 -5.95 -16.56
CA THR A 177 -0.52 -6.83 -17.62
C THR A 177 -1.97 -7.17 -17.30
N GLU A 178 -2.90 -6.65 -18.10
CA GLU A 178 -4.36 -6.87 -17.97
C GLU A 178 -4.91 -6.61 -16.56
N SER A 179 -4.22 -5.79 -15.76
CA SER A 179 -4.50 -5.51 -14.33
C SER A 179 -4.34 -6.70 -13.37
N ASP A 180 -4.04 -7.91 -13.84
CA ASP A 180 -3.88 -9.11 -13.02
C ASP A 180 -2.57 -9.12 -12.23
N LEU A 181 -1.52 -8.55 -12.82
CA LEU A 181 -0.20 -8.42 -12.24
C LEU A 181 0.40 -7.08 -12.63
N GLY A 182 1.11 -6.45 -11.71
CA GLY A 182 1.70 -5.15 -11.97
C GLY A 182 2.59 -4.64 -10.86
N THR A 183 3.18 -3.50 -11.15
CA THR A 183 4.04 -2.76 -10.24
C THR A 183 3.86 -1.27 -10.45
N TRP A 184 3.98 -0.51 -9.36
CA TRP A 184 3.98 0.94 -9.41
C TRP A 184 5.10 1.47 -8.52
N ALA A 185 5.65 2.64 -8.84
CA ALA A 185 6.69 3.29 -8.05
C ALA A 185 6.38 4.77 -7.87
N LEU A 186 6.45 5.25 -6.63
CA LEU A 186 6.32 6.65 -6.30
C LEU A 186 7.69 7.23 -5.93
N ILE A 187 8.13 8.19 -6.73
CA ILE A 187 9.46 8.79 -6.65
C ILE A 187 9.32 10.28 -6.34
N LYS A 188 10.04 10.75 -5.32
CA LYS A 188 10.15 12.17 -4.97
C LYS A 188 11.41 12.77 -5.59
N ARG A 189 11.27 13.92 -6.26
CA ARG A 189 12.39 14.75 -6.69
C ARG A 189 12.77 15.71 -5.58
N LYS A 190 13.97 15.57 -5.02
CA LYS A 190 14.51 16.41 -3.95
C LYS A 190 16.00 16.61 -4.18
N ASN A 191 16.49 17.85 -4.05
CA ASN A 191 17.92 18.17 -4.19
C ASN A 191 18.58 17.58 -5.46
N GLU A 192 17.90 17.68 -6.61
CA GLU A 192 18.35 17.11 -7.91
C GLU A 192 18.47 15.58 -7.95
N GLN A 193 17.99 14.88 -6.92
CA GLN A 193 17.97 13.41 -6.82
C GLN A 193 16.55 12.86 -6.94
N HIS A 194 16.47 11.57 -7.30
CA HIS A 194 15.24 10.81 -7.43
C HIS A 194 15.17 9.80 -6.29
N HIS A 195 14.30 10.06 -5.32
CA HIS A 195 14.11 9.22 -4.14
C HIS A 195 12.90 8.31 -4.34
N LEU A 196 13.10 7.01 -4.48
CA LEU A 196 12.03 6.02 -4.41
C LEU A 196 11.48 5.97 -2.99
N ILE A 197 10.22 6.38 -2.85
CA ILE A 197 9.52 6.44 -1.56
C ILE A 197 8.67 5.21 -1.33
N ALA A 198 7.99 4.77 -2.37
CA ALA A 198 7.10 3.62 -2.31
C ALA A 198 7.20 2.80 -3.60
N LEU A 199 7.19 1.48 -3.46
CA LEU A 199 7.11 0.52 -4.56
C LEU A 199 5.96 -0.44 -4.27
N GLY A 200 4.95 -0.48 -5.11
CA GLY A 200 3.86 -1.46 -5.05
C GLY A 200 4.11 -2.60 -6.02
N GLU A 201 3.75 -3.81 -5.60
CA GLU A 201 3.74 -5.01 -6.43
C GLU A 201 2.45 -5.78 -6.13
N TRP A 202 1.73 -6.19 -7.18
CA TRP A 202 0.55 -7.03 -7.02
C TRP A 202 0.56 -8.18 -8.03
N GLY A 203 -0.08 -9.26 -7.60
CA GLY A 203 -0.41 -10.39 -8.45
C GLY A 203 -1.59 -11.14 -7.85
N PHE A 204 -1.89 -12.32 -8.38
CA PHE A 204 -3.07 -13.10 -7.97
C PHE A 204 -3.19 -13.35 -6.46
N HIS A 205 -2.06 -13.43 -5.73
CA HIS A 205 -2.05 -13.88 -4.35
C HIS A 205 -1.31 -12.96 -3.36
N TYR A 206 -0.94 -11.78 -3.81
CA TYR A 206 -0.28 -10.80 -2.96
C TYR A 206 -0.61 -9.41 -3.47
N ASN A 207 -0.70 -8.47 -2.52
CA ASN A 207 -0.70 -7.07 -2.85
C ASN A 207 0.07 -6.33 -1.76
N ILE A 208 1.27 -5.87 -2.12
CA ILE A 208 2.29 -5.44 -1.18
C ILE A 208 2.84 -4.08 -1.57
N VAL A 209 3.18 -3.30 -0.56
CA VAL A 209 3.93 -2.06 -0.70
C VAL A 209 5.22 -2.16 0.08
N TYR A 210 6.29 -1.65 -0.54
CA TYR A 210 7.57 -1.41 0.10
C TYR A 210 7.70 0.10 0.33
N GLY A 211 8.10 0.49 1.54
CA GLY A 211 8.37 1.89 1.88
C GLY A 211 9.84 2.10 2.18
N GLY A 212 10.42 3.17 1.65
CA GLY A 212 11.80 3.51 1.94
C GLY A 212 12.27 4.84 1.38
N ASN A 213 13.56 5.14 1.51
CA ASN A 213 14.16 6.33 0.90
C ASN A 213 15.38 5.91 0.06
N LYS A 214 15.11 5.45 -1.17
CA LYS A 214 16.16 4.92 -2.06
C LYS A 214 16.53 5.91 -3.14
N ILE A 215 17.78 6.37 -3.15
CA ILE A 215 18.26 7.23 -4.22
C ILE A 215 18.48 6.35 -5.46
N ILE A 216 17.67 6.58 -6.48
CA ILE A 216 17.73 5.86 -7.75
C ILE A 216 18.86 6.46 -8.62
N PRO A 217 19.78 5.63 -9.15
CA PRO A 217 20.77 6.07 -10.12
C PRO A 217 20.15 6.74 -11.34
N LEU A 218 20.79 7.81 -11.83
CA LEU A 218 20.25 8.64 -12.90
C LEU A 218 20.07 7.88 -14.22
N ASP A 219 20.94 6.91 -14.50
CA ASP A 219 20.86 6.01 -15.64
C ASP A 219 19.65 5.07 -15.56
N GLU A 220 19.37 4.50 -14.40
CA GLU A 220 18.22 3.62 -14.16
C GLU A 220 16.90 4.36 -14.40
N ILE A 221 16.72 5.55 -13.80
CA ILE A 221 15.51 6.34 -14.00
C ILE A 221 15.37 6.82 -15.45
N ASN A 222 16.45 7.27 -16.08
CA ASN A 222 16.41 7.72 -17.47
C ASN A 222 16.07 6.59 -18.45
N MET A 223 16.48 5.35 -18.16
CA MET A 223 16.10 4.19 -18.97
C MET A 223 14.59 4.00 -18.97
N LEU A 224 13.94 4.05 -17.80
CA LEU A 224 12.49 3.89 -17.66
C LEU A 224 11.72 5.06 -18.29
N LEU A 225 12.18 6.29 -18.08
CA LEU A 225 11.57 7.49 -18.66
C LEU A 225 11.68 7.56 -20.20
N ARG A 226 12.62 6.84 -20.81
CA ARG A 226 12.73 6.74 -22.28
C ARG A 226 11.88 5.61 -22.86
N SER A 227 11.68 4.55 -22.09
CA SER A 227 10.87 3.39 -22.48
C SER A 227 9.36 3.63 -22.31
N SER A 228 8.97 4.75 -21.70
CA SER A 228 7.58 5.04 -21.42
C SER A 228 6.76 5.38 -22.66
N ALA A 229 5.57 4.81 -22.76
CA ALA A 229 4.60 5.19 -23.78
C ALA A 229 4.12 6.63 -23.51
N SER A 230 4.08 7.47 -24.55
CA SER A 230 3.38 8.76 -24.47
C SER A 230 1.89 8.49 -24.48
N LEU A 231 1.17 8.94 -23.46
CA LEU A 231 -0.30 9.00 -23.44
C LEU A 231 -0.80 10.11 -24.37
#